data_AF-A0AAV0IZ28-F1
#
_entry.id   AF-A0AAV0IZ28-F1
#
_cell.length_a   1.000
_cell.length_b   1.000
_cell.length_c   1.000
_cell.angle_alpha   90.00
_cell.angle_beta   90.00
_cell.angle_gamma   90.00
#
_symmetry.space_group_name_H-M   'P 1'
#
loop_
_entity.id
_entity.type
_entity.pdbx_description
1 polymer ?
#
loop_
_entity_poly.entity_id
_entity_poly.type
_entity_poly.pdbx_seq_one_letter_code
_entity_poly.pdbx_strand_id
1 'polypeptide(L)'
;MSYIVGYGDKFPRHVHHRGASIPHNKRRYSCTGGWKWKDSSKPNPNNVTGAMVGGPDRFDHFHDSRNNYSYTEPTLAGNAGLVAALVSLTVTDANYGIDKNSIFEAVPPLYPQSPPPPPPWRP
;
A
#
# COMPACT_ATOMS: atom_id res chain seq x y z
N MET A 1 15.39 4.45 -8.16
CA MET A 1 14.03 4.86 -7.76
C MET A 1 13.38 3.67 -7.08
N SER A 2 12.67 3.86 -5.97
CA SER A 2 11.86 2.82 -5.34
C SER A 2 10.55 2.63 -6.11
N TYR A 3 10.01 1.41 -6.09
CA TYR A 3 8.66 1.07 -6.57
C TYR A 3 7.67 0.83 -5.42
N ILE A 4 8.11 1.07 -4.17
CA ILE A 4 7.28 1.03 -2.98
C ILE A 4 6.97 2.47 -2.59
N VAL A 5 5.68 2.79 -2.54
CA VAL A 5 5.19 4.14 -2.21
C VAL A 5 5.64 4.53 -0.80
N GLY A 6 6.24 5.71 -0.67
CA GLY A 6 6.72 6.24 0.61
C GLY A 6 8.04 5.64 1.12
N TYR A 7 8.72 4.79 0.35
CA TYR A 7 10.01 4.21 0.71
C TYR A 7 11.16 4.75 -0.15
N GLY A 8 12.26 5.15 0.49
CA GLY A 8 13.44 5.76 -0.15
C GLY A 8 13.23 7.20 -0.62
N ASP A 9 14.29 7.83 -1.14
CA ASP A 9 14.29 9.27 -1.50
C ASP A 9 13.41 9.59 -2.73
N LYS A 10 13.17 8.60 -3.60
CA LYS A 10 12.36 8.73 -4.82
C LYS A 10 11.45 7.53 -4.96
N PHE A 11 10.14 7.77 -4.95
CA PHE A 11 9.06 6.76 -5.03
C PHE A 11 7.88 7.27 -5.88
N PRO A 12 6.96 6.40 -6.35
CA PRO A 12 5.84 6.79 -7.21
C PRO A 12 4.88 7.73 -6.47
N ARG A 13 4.47 8.83 -7.12
CA ARG A 13 3.55 9.83 -6.56
C ARG A 13 2.21 9.90 -7.30
N HIS A 14 2.02 9.10 -8.36
CA HIS A 14 0.80 9.08 -9.17
C HIS A 14 0.22 7.67 -9.27
N VAL A 15 0.08 7.00 -8.13
CA VAL A 15 -0.52 5.68 -7.95
C VAL A 15 -1.95 5.64 -8.49
N HIS A 16 -2.26 4.61 -9.30
CA HIS A 16 -3.61 4.28 -9.78
C HIS A 16 -4.49 3.76 -8.63
N HIS A 17 -4.86 4.64 -7.70
CA HIS A 17 -5.67 4.28 -6.55
C HIS A 17 -6.65 5.42 -6.19
N ARG A 18 -7.94 5.09 -6.07
CA ARG A 18 -9.01 6.08 -5.80
C ARG A 18 -8.82 6.75 -4.44
N GLY A 19 -8.58 5.98 -3.39
CA GLY A 19 -8.33 6.52 -2.05
C GLY A 19 -7.05 7.37 -1.96
N ALA A 20 -6.10 7.16 -2.87
CA ALA A 20 -4.87 7.94 -2.91
C ALA A 20 -5.07 9.29 -3.62
N SER A 21 -5.85 9.30 -4.71
CA SER A 21 -6.00 10.44 -5.63
C SER A 21 -7.01 11.49 -5.15
N ILE A 22 -7.99 11.10 -4.35
CA ILE A 22 -9.06 11.99 -3.89
C ILE A 22 -8.64 12.64 -2.55
N PRO A 23 -8.63 13.99 -2.45
CA PRO A 23 -8.22 14.67 -1.24
C PRO A 23 -9.23 14.46 -0.10
N HIS A 24 -8.71 14.30 1.12
CA HIS A 24 -9.52 14.21 2.32
C HIS A 24 -9.98 15.61 2.80
N ASN A 25 -11.04 16.14 2.20
CA ASN A 25 -11.58 17.47 2.51
C ASN A 25 -13.04 17.44 2.99
N LYS A 26 -13.48 16.31 3.56
CA LYS A 26 -14.86 16.07 4.04
C LYS A 26 -15.95 16.25 2.96
N ARG A 27 -15.59 16.26 1.68
CA ARG A 27 -16.54 16.27 0.56
C ARG A 27 -16.69 14.87 -0.01
N ARG A 28 -17.93 14.50 -0.33
CA ARG A 28 -18.22 13.28 -1.10
C ARG A 28 -18.09 13.60 -2.58
N TYR A 29 -17.41 12.73 -3.31
CA TYR A 29 -17.30 12.80 -4.77
C TYR A 29 -18.01 11.59 -5.36
N SER A 30 -18.79 11.80 -6.43
CA SER A 30 -19.37 10.70 -7.19
C SER A 30 -18.30 9.95 -7.97
N CYS A 31 -18.59 8.73 -8.43
CA CYS A 31 -17.67 7.96 -9.28
C CYS A 31 -17.28 8.77 -10.53
N THR A 32 -18.26 9.37 -11.20
CA THR A 32 -18.01 10.20 -12.40
C THR A 32 -17.29 11.50 -12.05
N GLY A 33 -17.64 12.14 -10.94
CA GLY A 33 -16.91 13.31 -10.44
C GLY A 33 -15.48 12.99 -9.99
N GLY A 34 -15.18 11.71 -9.79
CA GLY A 34 -13.87 11.18 -9.43
C GLY A 34 -12.88 11.11 -10.59
N TRP A 35 -13.36 11.09 -11.85
CA TRP A 35 -12.48 11.03 -13.04
C TRP A 35 -11.48 12.18 -13.08
N LYS A 36 -11.88 13.38 -12.63
CA LYS A 36 -10.95 14.53 -12.52
C LYS A 36 -9.72 14.25 -11.63
N TRP A 37 -9.86 13.38 -10.63
CA TRP A 37 -8.76 12.98 -9.74
C TRP A 37 -7.92 11.88 -10.37
N LYS A 38 -8.53 10.98 -11.16
CA LYS A 38 -7.80 10.02 -12.00
C LYS A 38 -6.89 10.76 -12.98
N ASP A 39 -7.45 11.69 -13.75
CA ASP A 39 -6.79 12.38 -14.86
C ASP A 39 -5.91 13.57 -14.42
N SER A 40 -5.86 13.88 -13.13
CA SER A 40 -5.03 14.97 -12.63
C SER A 40 -3.53 14.67 -12.77
N SER A 41 -2.77 15.62 -13.30
CA SER A 41 -1.30 15.59 -13.30
C SER A 41 -0.68 15.92 -11.94
N LYS A 42 -1.49 16.25 -10.94
CA LYS A 42 -1.00 16.48 -9.57
C LYS A 42 -0.67 15.15 -8.89
N PRO A 43 0.34 15.12 -8.00
CA PRO A 43 0.61 13.96 -7.18
C PRO A 43 -0.60 13.59 -6.32
N ASN A 44 -0.69 12.33 -5.92
CA ASN A 44 -1.71 11.86 -5.00
C ASN A 44 -1.66 12.69 -3.70
N PRO A 45 -2.79 13.26 -3.24
CA PRO A 45 -2.85 13.95 -1.96
C PRO A 45 -2.63 13.02 -0.75
N ASN A 46 -2.93 11.73 -0.89
CA ASN A 46 -2.70 10.74 0.17
C ASN A 46 -1.73 9.67 -0.33
N ASN A 47 -0.63 9.44 0.39
CA ASN A 47 0.28 8.35 0.09
C ASN A 47 -0.29 7.02 0.58
N VAL A 48 -0.27 6.00 -0.29
CA VAL A 48 -0.54 4.61 0.10
C VAL A 48 0.78 3.98 0.53
N THR A 49 1.33 4.44 1.64
CA THR A 49 2.66 4.04 2.11
C THR A 49 2.77 2.51 2.23
N GLY A 50 3.86 1.94 1.71
CA GLY A 50 4.11 0.50 1.69
C GLY A 50 3.56 -0.22 0.46
N ALA A 51 2.73 0.42 -0.36
CA ALA A 51 2.21 -0.21 -1.56
C ALA A 51 3.29 -0.34 -2.64
N MET A 52 3.54 -1.58 -3.07
CA MET A 52 4.26 -1.88 -4.31
C MET A 52 3.35 -1.63 -5.52
N VAL A 53 3.83 -0.82 -6.47
CA VAL A 53 3.18 -0.60 -7.77
C VAL A 53 3.58 -1.67 -8.79
N GLY A 54 2.88 -1.75 -9.94
CA GLY A 54 3.17 -2.70 -11.01
C GLY A 54 4.63 -2.75 -11.48
N GLY A 55 5.34 -1.63 -11.43
CA GLY A 55 6.78 -1.57 -11.69
C GLY A 55 7.12 -1.16 -13.13
N PRO A 56 8.40 -1.26 -13.53
CA PRO A 56 8.85 -0.85 -14.85
C PRO A 56 8.50 -1.85 -15.94
N ASP A 57 8.70 -1.45 -17.19
CA ASP A 57 8.66 -2.37 -18.33
C ASP A 57 9.92 -3.25 -18.40
N ARG A 58 9.99 -4.10 -19.43
CA ARG A 58 11.13 -5.01 -19.66
C ARG A 58 12.47 -4.32 -19.96
N PHE A 59 12.46 -3.00 -20.13
CA PHE A 59 13.62 -2.16 -20.42
C PHE A 59 13.90 -1.17 -19.28
N ASP A 60 13.36 -1.44 -18.09
CA ASP A 60 13.48 -0.61 -16.89
C ASP A 60 12.86 0.80 -17.01
N HIS A 61 12.04 1.06 -18.03
CA HIS A 61 11.31 2.32 -18.12
C HIS A 61 10.11 2.32 -17.19
N PHE A 62 9.91 3.42 -16.47
CA PHE A 62 8.79 3.59 -15.56
C PHE A 62 8.11 4.93 -15.77
N HIS A 63 6.79 4.88 -15.99
CA HIS A 63 5.96 6.07 -16.15
C HIS A 63 5.09 6.26 -14.91
N ASP A 64 5.47 7.21 -14.04
CA ASP A 64 4.68 7.60 -12.85
C ASP A 64 3.46 8.43 -13.27
N SER A 65 2.47 7.77 -13.88
CA SER A 65 1.21 8.37 -14.32
C SER A 65 0.04 7.52 -13.88
N ARG A 66 -0.93 8.16 -13.25
CA ARG A 66 -2.14 7.52 -12.74
C ARG A 66 -3.00 6.89 -13.83
N ASN A 67 -2.88 7.35 -15.07
CA ASN A 67 -3.58 6.76 -16.20
C ASN A 67 -2.91 5.50 -16.74
N ASN A 68 -1.65 5.26 -16.34
CA ASN A 68 -0.88 4.10 -16.74
C ASN A 68 -0.92 3.04 -15.64
N TYR A 69 -2.06 2.36 -15.53
CA TYR A 69 -2.33 1.38 -14.49
C TYR A 69 -1.31 0.22 -14.52
N SER A 70 -0.82 -0.18 -15.71
CA SER A 70 0.21 -1.21 -15.86
C SER A 70 1.48 -0.95 -15.02
N TYR A 71 1.86 0.31 -14.84
CA TYR A 71 3.05 0.67 -14.05
C TYR A 71 2.69 1.05 -12.61
N THR A 72 1.55 1.75 -12.42
CA THR A 72 1.26 2.47 -11.18
C THR A 72 0.16 1.85 -10.31
N GLU A 73 -0.44 0.74 -10.74
CA GLU A 73 -1.48 0.05 -9.99
C GLU A 73 -0.87 -0.85 -8.90
N PRO A 74 -1.19 -0.62 -7.61
CA PRO A 74 -0.85 -1.54 -6.56
C PRO A 74 -1.91 -2.64 -6.46
N THR A 75 -1.49 -3.87 -6.24
CA THR A 75 -2.40 -5.01 -6.09
C THR A 75 -2.20 -5.71 -4.76
N LEU A 76 -3.27 -6.29 -4.21
CA LEU A 76 -3.18 -7.07 -2.98
C LEU A 76 -2.24 -8.27 -3.16
N ALA A 77 -2.32 -8.97 -4.29
CA ALA A 77 -1.48 -10.12 -4.60
C ALA A 77 0.02 -9.75 -4.69
N GLY A 78 0.36 -8.65 -5.37
CA GLY A 78 1.74 -8.19 -5.48
C GLY A 78 2.33 -7.83 -4.10
N ASN A 79 1.54 -7.14 -3.27
CA ASN A 79 1.97 -6.79 -1.91
C ASN A 79 2.05 -8.01 -0.99
N ALA A 80 1.18 -9.01 -1.12
CA ALA A 80 1.28 -10.26 -0.38
C ALA A 80 2.60 -10.99 -0.70
N GLY A 81 2.97 -11.06 -1.98
CA GLY A 81 4.25 -11.63 -2.41
C GLY A 81 5.45 -10.84 -1.88
N LEU A 82 5.42 -9.51 -1.96
CA LEU A 82 6.44 -8.64 -1.38
C LEU A 82 6.63 -8.92 0.11
N VAL A 83 5.56 -8.92 0.90
CA VAL A 83 5.63 -9.15 2.35
C VAL A 83 6.21 -10.53 2.65
N ALA A 84 5.77 -11.58 1.95
CA ALA A 84 6.32 -12.92 2.13
C ALA A 84 7.83 -12.99 1.83
N ALA A 85 8.28 -12.34 0.75
CA ALA A 85 9.70 -12.28 0.40
C ALA A 85 10.51 -11.50 1.44
N LEU A 86 10.02 -10.35 1.90
CA LEU A 86 10.68 -9.55 2.93
C LEU A 86 10.81 -10.33 4.25
N VAL A 87 9.76 -11.03 4.68
CA VAL A 87 9.85 -11.87 5.88
C VAL A 87 10.92 -12.94 5.68
N SER A 88 10.92 -13.62 4.54
CA SER A 88 11.92 -14.65 4.25
C SER A 88 13.36 -14.14 4.33
N LEU A 89 13.61 -12.89 3.95
CA LEU A 89 14.93 -12.28 4.02
C LEU A 89 15.32 -11.87 5.46
N THR A 90 14.34 -11.58 6.32
CA THR A 90 14.58 -11.16 7.70
C THR A 90 14.66 -12.32 8.69
N VAL A 91 14.18 -13.52 8.33
CA VAL A 91 14.37 -14.74 9.13
C VAL A 91 15.80 -15.25 8.89
N THR A 92 16.68 -15.01 9.85
CA THR A 92 18.13 -15.24 9.76
C THR A 92 18.58 -16.70 9.83
N ASP A 93 17.68 -17.64 10.12
CA ASP A 93 18.02 -19.06 10.23
C ASP A 93 17.60 -19.81 8.96
N ALA A 94 18.56 -20.00 8.05
CA ALA A 94 18.40 -20.73 6.78
C ALA A 94 17.88 -22.19 6.92
N ASN A 95 17.79 -22.71 8.15
CA ASN A 95 17.32 -24.06 8.46
C ASN A 95 15.87 -24.13 8.96
N TYR A 96 15.21 -22.99 9.21
CA TYR A 96 13.79 -22.94 9.56
C TYR A 96 13.04 -22.20 8.44
N GLY A 97 12.16 -22.90 7.72
CA GLY A 97 11.26 -22.27 6.77
C GLY A 97 10.37 -21.21 7.44
N ILE A 98 9.66 -20.43 6.62
CA ILE A 98 8.68 -19.45 7.11
C ILE A 98 7.69 -20.12 8.07
N ASP A 99 7.72 -19.74 9.36
CA ASP A 99 6.66 -20.11 10.28
C ASP A 99 5.41 -19.28 9.97
N LYS A 100 4.45 -19.95 9.32
CA LYS A 100 3.17 -19.35 8.91
C LYS A 100 2.31 -18.92 10.09
N ASN A 101 2.60 -19.40 11.30
CA ASN A 101 1.84 -19.06 12.51
C ASN A 101 2.34 -17.77 13.17
N SER A 102 3.66 -17.55 13.19
CA SER A 102 4.27 -16.37 13.86
C SER A 102 4.71 -15.24 12.91
N ILE A 103 4.66 -15.44 11.59
CA ILE A 103 5.09 -14.44 10.58
C ILE A 103 4.48 -13.03 10.77
N PHE A 104 3.29 -12.93 11.38
CA PHE A 104 2.64 -11.64 11.64
C PHE A 104 2.68 -11.20 13.11
N GLU A 105 3.27 -11.97 14.03
CA GLU A 105 3.33 -11.63 15.45
C GLU A 105 4.18 -10.37 15.72
N ALA A 106 5.24 -10.17 14.93
CA ALA A 106 6.10 -9.01 15.05
C ALA A 106 5.56 -7.77 14.32
N VAL A 107 4.44 -7.85 13.61
CA VAL A 107 3.83 -6.71 12.92
C VAL A 107 2.98 -5.94 13.94
N PRO A 108 3.35 -4.68 14.29
CA PRO A 108 2.54 -3.87 15.18
C PRO A 108 1.13 -3.71 14.60
N PRO A 109 0.07 -3.69 15.43
CA PRO A 109 -1.28 -3.50 14.93
C PRO A 109 -1.37 -2.20 14.12
N LEU A 110 -1.78 -2.32 12.85
CA LEU A 110 -1.92 -1.20 11.90
C LEU A 110 -3.15 -0.32 12.18
N TYR A 111 -3.91 -0.66 13.22
CA TYR A 111 -5.10 0.03 13.68
C TYR A 111 -4.97 0.28 15.19
N PRO A 112 -5.64 1.32 15.72
CA PRO A 112 -5.77 1.49 17.15
C PRO A 112 -6.30 0.18 17.76
N GLN A 113 -5.66 -0.29 18.83
CA GLN A 113 -6.19 -1.45 19.54
C GLN A 113 -7.63 -1.14 19.98
N SER A 114 -8.55 -2.07 19.69
CA SER A 114 -9.91 -1.99 20.19
C SER A 114 -9.86 -1.77 21.70
N PRO A 115 -10.61 -0.82 22.27
CA PRO A 115 -10.68 -0.69 23.72
C PRO A 115 -11.13 -2.04 24.32
N PRO A 116 -10.65 -2.40 25.52
CA PRO A 116 -11.08 -3.62 26.19
C PRO A 116 -12.61 -3.62 26.33
N PRO A 117 -13.27 -4.79 26.27
CA PRO A 117 -14.70 -4.87 26.47
C PRO A 117 -15.08 -4.22 27.82
N PRO A 118 -16.25 -3.56 27.90
CA PRO A 118 -16.71 -3.02 29.17
C PRO A 118 -16.80 -4.15 30.22
N PRO A 119 -16.57 -3.85 31.50
CA PRO A 119 -16.65 -4.85 32.56
C PRO A 119 -18.02 -5.54 32.55
N PRO A 120 -18.10 -6.83 32.95
CA PRO A 120 -19.37 -7.55 33.04
C PRO A 120 -20.36 -6.75 33.87
N TRP A 121 -21.56 -6.59 33.34
CA TRP A 121 -22.63 -5.88 34.04
C TRP A 121 -22.89 -6.60 35.38
N ARG A 122 -22.76 -5.88 36.50
CA ARG A 122 -23.11 -6.40 37.83
C ARG A 122 -24.50 -5.87 38.18
N PRO A 123 -25.50 -6.75 38.39
CA PRO A 123 -26.82 -6.35 38.88
C PRO A 123 -26.79 -5.75 40.28
#